data_AF-A0A923F6B4-F1
#
_entry.id   AF-A0A923F6B4-F1
#
_cell.length_a   1.000
_cell.length_b   1.000
_cell.length_c   1.000
_cell.angle_alpha   90.00
_cell.angle_beta   90.00
_cell.angle_gamma   90.00
#
_symmetry.space_group_name_H-M   'P 1'
#
loop_
_entity.id
_entity.type
_entity.pdbx_description
1 polymer ?
#
loop_
_entity_poly.entity_id
_entity_poly.type
_entity_poly.pdbx_seq_one_letter_code
_entity_poly.pdbx_strand_id
1 'polypeptide(L)'
;MEAWKESQLKQLALAKGMETAYPMLLSFAENLGFNYCGIAVTQPHFEKAILPLQINNYPENWNAQYEEENYESIDPVKAHCLNSVLPILWEQNVFTKTTEIWQALKENQMQHGWSQAYHHEKSGLRSIISLARKNCSISPLELYEHYGYIFYAACLFCELYVRSTPMLAKTGQPRLSPRELEVLQLSAKGKTAYEISRILSLSERTVNYHVQNVIEKFNVCNKISAVIAASRAGLI
;
A
#
# COMPACT_ATOMS: atom_id res chain seq x y z
N MET A 1 24.02 17.73 -7.17
CA MET A 1 22.56 17.62 -7.01
C MET A 1 21.96 18.85 -7.66
N GLU A 2 21.01 18.70 -8.58
CA GLU A 2 20.42 19.85 -9.29
C GLU A 2 19.55 20.66 -8.32
N ALA A 3 19.78 21.98 -8.21
CA ALA A 3 19.13 22.83 -7.21
C ALA A 3 17.59 22.84 -7.30
N TRP A 4 17.04 22.59 -8.49
CA TRP A 4 15.59 22.53 -8.70
C TRP A 4 14.96 21.30 -8.01
N LYS A 5 15.65 20.14 -7.99
CA LYS A 5 15.15 18.91 -7.33
C LYS A 5 14.97 19.14 -5.84
N GLU A 6 15.97 19.73 -5.19
CA GLU A 6 15.92 20.05 -3.77
C GLU A 6 14.79 21.05 -3.47
N SER A 7 14.62 22.07 -4.30
CA SER A 7 13.55 23.07 -4.15
C SER A 7 12.15 22.43 -4.23
N GLN A 8 11.88 21.61 -5.26
CA GLN A 8 10.58 20.96 -5.43
C GLN A 8 10.29 19.94 -4.33
N LEU A 9 11.29 19.19 -3.86
CA LEU A 9 11.11 18.27 -2.72
C LEU A 9 10.80 19.01 -1.42
N LYS A 10 11.42 20.17 -1.18
CA LYS A 10 11.08 21.04 -0.04
C LYS A 10 9.63 21.52 -0.13
N GLN A 11 9.19 21.94 -1.31
CA GLN A 11 7.78 22.34 -1.51
C GLN A 11 6.82 21.18 -1.27
N LEU A 12 7.11 20.00 -1.82
CA LEU A 12 6.33 18.80 -1.62
C LEU A 12 6.24 18.43 -0.13
N ALA A 13 7.37 18.49 0.59
CA ALA A 13 7.42 18.21 2.04
C ALA A 13 6.56 19.18 2.88
N LEU A 14 6.32 20.40 2.39
CA LEU A 14 5.50 21.41 3.06
C LEU A 14 4.01 21.33 2.67
N ALA A 15 3.65 20.48 1.72
CA ALA A 15 2.25 20.29 1.31
C ALA A 15 1.40 19.80 2.48
N LYS A 16 0.20 20.37 2.64
CA LYS A 16 -0.71 20.06 3.77
C LYS A 16 -1.86 19.14 3.38
N GLY A 17 -2.06 18.89 2.09
CA GLY A 17 -3.13 18.04 1.60
C GLY A 17 -2.92 17.63 0.15
N MET A 18 -3.70 16.63 -0.28
CA MET A 18 -3.60 16.00 -1.60
C MET A 18 -3.76 16.98 -2.75
N GLU A 19 -4.73 17.90 -2.64
CA GLU A 19 -5.02 18.92 -3.66
C GLU A 19 -3.81 19.82 -3.96
N THR A 20 -2.96 20.05 -2.95
CA THR A 20 -1.72 20.84 -3.12
C THR A 20 -0.52 19.98 -3.47
N ALA A 21 -0.45 18.75 -2.96
CA ALA A 21 0.68 17.85 -3.17
C ALA A 21 0.70 17.26 -4.60
N TYR A 22 -0.46 16.92 -5.16
CA TYR A 22 -0.54 16.28 -6.47
C TYR A 22 -0.04 17.18 -7.62
N PRO A 23 -0.45 18.45 -7.74
CA PRO A 23 0.11 19.35 -8.76
C PRO A 23 1.64 19.51 -8.64
N MET A 24 2.19 19.53 -7.43
CA MET A 24 3.64 19.58 -7.20
C MET A 24 4.33 18.30 -7.64
N LEU A 25 3.75 17.13 -7.33
CA LEU A 25 4.25 15.83 -7.79
C LEU A 25 4.20 15.73 -9.33
N LEU A 26 3.11 16.18 -9.94
CA LEU A 26 2.96 16.17 -11.39
C LEU A 26 4.03 17.04 -12.06
N SER A 27 4.21 18.29 -11.60
CA SER A 27 5.28 19.17 -12.10
C SER A 27 6.67 18.57 -11.89
N PHE A 28 6.90 17.89 -10.76
CA PHE A 28 8.16 17.18 -10.52
C PHE A 28 8.37 16.02 -11.51
N ALA A 29 7.34 15.22 -11.78
CA ALA A 29 7.38 14.14 -12.75
C ALA A 29 7.63 14.66 -14.18
N GLU A 30 7.00 15.77 -14.56
CA GLU A 30 7.24 16.45 -15.85
C GLU A 30 8.69 16.90 -16.00
N ASN A 31 9.28 17.48 -14.96
CA ASN A 31 10.69 17.87 -14.94
C ASN A 31 11.66 16.67 -15.01
N LEU A 32 11.23 15.50 -14.55
CA LEU A 32 11.94 14.23 -14.74
C LEU A 32 11.72 13.60 -16.13
N GLY A 33 10.90 14.23 -16.98
CA GLY A 33 10.62 13.76 -18.35
C GLY A 33 9.46 12.77 -18.46
N PHE A 34 8.59 12.68 -17.45
CA PHE A 34 7.37 11.87 -17.50
C PHE A 34 6.17 12.71 -17.94
N ASN A 35 5.37 12.17 -18.85
CA ASN A 35 4.16 12.85 -19.34
C ASN A 35 2.95 12.56 -18.44
N TYR A 36 3.00 11.44 -17.74
CA TYR A 36 1.89 10.90 -17.00
C TYR A 36 2.31 10.56 -15.58
N CYS A 37 1.48 10.92 -14.62
CA CYS A 37 1.67 10.65 -13.21
C CYS A 37 0.32 10.26 -12.60
N GLY A 38 0.27 9.13 -11.92
CA GLY A 38 -0.87 8.66 -11.14
C GLY A 38 -0.46 8.38 -9.71
N ILE A 39 -1.33 8.70 -8.76
CA ILE A 39 -1.23 8.29 -7.37
C ILE A 39 -2.47 7.47 -7.00
N ALA A 40 -2.24 6.32 -6.39
CA ALA A 40 -3.26 5.54 -5.73
C ALA A 40 -2.90 5.33 -4.25
N VAL A 41 -3.86 5.48 -3.34
CA VAL A 41 -3.73 5.04 -1.95
C VAL A 41 -4.89 4.11 -1.63
N THR A 42 -4.57 2.85 -1.37
CA THR A 42 -5.55 1.78 -1.17
C THR A 42 -5.17 0.89 0.01
N GLN A 43 -6.10 0.04 0.44
CA GLN A 43 -5.88 -0.96 1.47
C GLN A 43 -6.21 -2.35 0.91
N PRO A 44 -5.27 -3.32 0.95
CA PRO A 44 -5.46 -4.60 0.29
C PRO A 44 -6.53 -5.49 0.96
N HIS A 45 -6.86 -5.28 2.24
CA HIS A 45 -7.78 -6.13 2.99
C HIS A 45 -8.59 -5.30 4.02
N PHE A 46 -9.83 -4.90 3.69
CA PHE A 46 -10.90 -4.68 4.69
C PHE A 46 -12.29 -4.55 4.03
N GLU A 47 -13.31 -5.12 4.70
CA GLU A 47 -14.71 -5.18 4.27
C GLU A 47 -15.53 -3.88 4.48
N LYS A 48 -14.97 -2.76 4.97
CA LYS A 48 -15.74 -1.52 5.19
C LYS A 48 -14.96 -0.20 4.97
N ALA A 49 -15.49 0.58 4.02
CA ALA A 49 -15.62 2.06 4.03
C ALA A 49 -14.38 2.96 4.00
N ILE A 50 -13.37 2.64 3.19
CA ILE A 50 -12.35 3.64 2.81
C ILE A 50 -12.35 3.75 1.30
N LEU A 51 -12.76 4.91 0.79
CA LEU A 51 -12.72 5.19 -0.64
C LEU A 51 -11.26 5.33 -1.07
N PRO A 52 -10.75 4.46 -1.96
CA PRO A 52 -9.37 4.56 -2.40
C PRO A 52 -9.12 5.95 -2.98
N LEU A 53 -7.97 6.54 -2.66
CA LEU A 53 -7.52 7.73 -3.37
C LEU A 53 -7.06 7.28 -4.75
N GLN A 54 -7.54 7.93 -5.80
CA GLN A 54 -7.04 7.75 -7.16
C GLN A 54 -7.04 9.10 -7.86
N ILE A 55 -5.85 9.63 -8.16
CA ILE A 55 -5.67 10.89 -8.87
C ILE A 55 -4.64 10.67 -9.96
N ASN A 56 -4.92 11.06 -11.19
CA ASN A 56 -3.97 10.95 -12.29
C ASN A 56 -4.24 12.01 -13.37
N ASN A 57 -3.29 12.18 -14.30
CA ASN A 57 -3.44 12.98 -15.52
C ASN A 57 -3.47 12.09 -16.78
N TYR A 58 -3.87 10.83 -16.64
CA TYR A 58 -3.97 9.90 -17.76
C TYR A 58 -5.08 10.32 -18.73
N PRO A 59 -4.99 9.90 -20.01
CA PRO A 59 -6.05 10.17 -20.97
C PRO A 59 -7.43 9.72 -20.47
N GLU A 60 -8.47 10.52 -20.70
CA GLU A 60 -9.83 10.22 -20.20
C GLU A 60 -10.36 8.88 -20.73
N ASN A 61 -10.08 8.58 -22.00
CA ASN A 61 -10.43 7.30 -22.62
C ASN A 61 -9.72 6.11 -21.96
N TRP A 62 -8.47 6.27 -21.53
CA TRP A 62 -7.75 5.24 -20.77
C TRP A 62 -8.41 5.01 -19.41
N ASN A 63 -8.73 6.09 -18.68
CA ASN A 63 -9.40 5.98 -17.37
C ASN A 63 -10.77 5.31 -17.49
N ALA A 64 -11.57 5.69 -18.50
CA ALA A 64 -12.87 5.08 -18.78
C ALA A 64 -12.73 3.58 -19.10
N GLN A 65 -11.80 3.22 -19.99
CA GLN A 65 -11.55 1.82 -20.34
C GLN A 65 -11.08 0.99 -19.14
N TYR A 66 -10.19 1.54 -18.31
CA TYR A 66 -9.68 0.84 -17.13
C TYR A 66 -10.79 0.52 -16.12
N GLU A 67 -11.77 1.43 -15.98
CA GLU A 67 -12.94 1.24 -15.14
C GLU A 67 -13.96 0.27 -15.75
N GLU A 68 -14.33 0.47 -17.02
CA GLU A 68 -15.32 -0.37 -17.73
C GLU A 68 -14.90 -1.84 -17.79
N GLU A 69 -13.63 -2.10 -18.09
CA GLU A 69 -13.06 -3.46 -18.19
C GLU A 69 -12.60 -4.02 -16.83
N ASN A 70 -12.76 -3.26 -15.74
CA ASN A 70 -12.34 -3.63 -14.39
C ASN A 70 -10.89 -4.14 -14.32
N TYR A 71 -9.99 -3.44 -15.04
CA TYR A 71 -8.57 -3.80 -15.12
C TYR A 71 -7.88 -3.81 -13.76
N GLU A 72 -8.39 -3.04 -12.79
CA GLU A 72 -7.95 -3.07 -11.39
C GLU A 72 -7.79 -4.49 -10.82
N SER A 73 -8.71 -5.40 -11.16
CA SER A 73 -8.72 -6.77 -10.61
C SER A 73 -7.65 -7.69 -11.18
N ILE A 74 -7.14 -7.37 -12.37
CA ILE A 74 -6.19 -8.19 -13.13
C ILE A 74 -4.85 -7.48 -13.40
N ASP A 75 -4.73 -6.20 -13.02
CA ASP A 75 -3.54 -5.38 -13.24
C ASP A 75 -2.31 -5.97 -12.52
N PRO A 76 -1.30 -6.46 -13.26
CA PRO A 76 -0.11 -7.07 -12.68
C PRO A 76 0.77 -6.06 -11.95
N VAL A 77 0.75 -4.79 -12.36
CA VAL A 77 1.48 -3.69 -11.70
C VAL A 77 0.86 -3.42 -10.34
N LYS A 78 -0.47 -3.32 -10.29
CA LYS A 78 -1.20 -3.17 -9.02
C LYS A 78 -0.96 -4.36 -8.10
N ALA A 79 -1.09 -5.59 -8.63
CA ALA A 79 -0.83 -6.80 -7.87
C ALA A 79 0.60 -6.84 -7.28
N HIS A 80 1.61 -6.46 -8.05
CA HIS A 80 2.99 -6.34 -7.55
C HIS A 80 3.10 -5.29 -6.44
N CYS A 81 2.61 -4.07 -6.68
CA CYS A 81 2.71 -2.96 -5.73
C CYS A 81 1.94 -3.20 -4.41
N LEU A 82 0.89 -4.03 -4.41
CA LEU A 82 0.20 -4.44 -3.18
C LEU A 82 1.03 -5.39 -2.31
N ASN A 83 1.93 -6.17 -2.93
CA ASN A 83 2.69 -7.24 -2.29
C ASN A 83 4.20 -6.93 -2.13
N SER A 84 4.71 -5.89 -2.79
CA SER A 84 6.13 -5.52 -2.78
C SER A 84 6.30 -4.00 -2.76
N VAL A 85 7.37 -3.55 -2.10
CA VAL A 85 7.84 -2.15 -2.14
C VAL A 85 8.92 -1.93 -3.19
N LEU A 86 9.36 -2.99 -3.89
CA LEU A 86 10.34 -2.85 -4.97
C LEU A 86 9.70 -2.19 -6.19
N PRO A 87 10.45 -1.37 -6.93
CA PRO A 87 9.98 -0.75 -8.16
C PRO A 87 9.60 -1.82 -9.20
N ILE A 88 8.58 -1.55 -10.02
CA ILE A 88 8.22 -2.40 -11.17
C ILE A 88 8.17 -1.58 -12.46
N LEU A 89 9.03 -1.92 -13.42
CA LEU A 89 8.99 -1.36 -14.77
C LEU A 89 7.85 -1.99 -15.57
N TRP A 90 7.19 -1.17 -16.39
CA TRP A 90 6.12 -1.62 -17.26
C TRP A 90 6.74 -2.20 -18.53
N GLU A 91 6.97 -3.50 -18.50
CA GLU A 91 7.55 -4.26 -19.60
C GLU A 91 6.57 -5.32 -20.11
N GLN A 92 6.67 -5.68 -21.38
CA GLN A 92 5.76 -6.65 -22.00
C GLN A 92 5.71 -8.01 -21.28
N ASN A 93 6.82 -8.43 -20.65
CA ASN A 93 6.90 -9.65 -19.85
C ASN A 93 5.96 -9.63 -18.61
N VAL A 94 5.75 -8.46 -17.99
CA VAL A 94 4.86 -8.25 -16.85
C VAL A 94 3.40 -8.50 -17.25
N PHE A 95 3.02 -8.11 -18.47
CA PHE A 95 1.66 -8.20 -18.99
C PHE A 95 1.39 -9.46 -19.84
N THR A 96 2.20 -10.51 -19.70
CA THR A 96 2.03 -11.75 -20.48
C THR A 96 0.67 -12.43 -20.30
N LYS A 97 0.05 -12.24 -19.13
CA LYS A 97 -1.29 -12.78 -18.80
C LYS A 97 -2.42 -11.77 -19.02
N THR A 98 -2.09 -10.52 -19.32
CA THR A 98 -3.02 -9.39 -19.45
C THR A 98 -2.62 -8.53 -20.64
N THR A 99 -2.49 -9.18 -21.79
CA THR A 99 -2.00 -8.55 -23.03
C THR A 99 -2.88 -7.39 -23.50
N GLU A 100 -4.17 -7.44 -23.18
CA GLU A 100 -5.17 -6.41 -23.42
C GLU A 100 -4.80 -5.09 -22.73
N ILE A 101 -4.35 -5.13 -21.47
CA ILE A 101 -3.86 -3.94 -20.74
C ILE A 101 -2.63 -3.38 -21.46
N TRP A 102 -1.71 -4.25 -21.88
CA TRP A 102 -0.48 -3.82 -22.56
C TRP A 102 -0.75 -3.14 -23.90
N GLN A 103 -1.71 -3.65 -24.69
CA GLN A 103 -2.09 -3.01 -25.95
C GLN A 103 -2.75 -1.65 -25.69
N ALA A 104 -3.68 -1.58 -24.74
CA ALA A 104 -4.35 -0.34 -24.39
C ALA A 104 -3.37 0.72 -23.85
N LEU A 105 -2.34 0.34 -23.07
CA LEU A 105 -1.26 1.24 -22.66
C LEU A 105 -0.48 1.81 -23.85
N LYS A 106 -0.20 1.00 -24.88
CA LYS A 106 0.50 1.45 -26.10
C LYS A 106 -0.36 2.40 -26.93
N GLU A 107 -1.63 2.08 -27.11
CA GLU A 107 -2.59 2.92 -27.83
C GLU A 107 -2.69 4.31 -27.19
N ASN A 108 -2.61 4.37 -25.86
CA ASN A 108 -2.60 5.60 -25.08
C ASN A 108 -1.21 6.22 -24.86
N GLN A 109 -0.16 5.69 -25.50
CA GLN A 109 1.23 6.19 -25.41
C GLN A 109 1.80 6.18 -23.98
N MET A 110 1.41 5.21 -23.18
CA MET A 110 1.82 5.02 -21.77
C MET A 110 2.73 3.79 -21.57
N GLN A 111 3.35 3.28 -22.63
CA GLN A 111 4.11 2.02 -22.61
C GLN A 111 5.46 2.07 -21.88
N HIS A 112 6.01 3.26 -21.62
CA HIS A 112 7.27 3.42 -20.88
C HIS A 112 6.98 3.97 -19.50
N GLY A 113 6.66 3.08 -18.57
CA GLY A 113 6.31 3.46 -17.21
C GLY A 113 6.98 2.64 -16.13
N TRP A 114 6.84 3.14 -14.92
CA TRP A 114 7.34 2.56 -13.69
C TRP A 114 6.39 2.91 -12.55
N SER A 115 6.12 1.92 -11.70
CA SER A 115 5.37 2.12 -10.46
C SER A 115 6.22 1.86 -9.22
N GLN A 116 6.12 2.77 -8.26
CA GLN A 116 6.76 2.69 -6.95
C GLN A 116 5.70 2.58 -5.86
N ALA A 117 5.87 1.60 -4.98
CA ALA A 117 4.98 1.39 -3.84
C ALA A 117 5.63 1.78 -2.51
N TYR A 118 4.79 2.25 -1.58
CA TYR A 118 5.10 2.38 -0.17
C TYR A 118 4.02 1.69 0.66
N HIS A 119 4.43 0.92 1.66
CA HIS A 119 3.56 0.14 2.53
C HIS A 119 3.60 0.75 3.92
N HIS A 120 2.51 1.38 4.35
CA HIS A 120 2.45 1.98 5.68
C HIS A 120 2.03 0.92 6.71
N GLU A 121 2.97 0.49 7.55
CA GLU A 121 2.79 -0.62 8.48
C GLU A 121 1.61 -0.43 9.45
N LYS A 122 1.46 0.79 10.00
CA LYS A 122 0.47 1.05 11.05
C LYS A 122 -0.97 1.00 10.56
N SER A 123 -1.22 1.55 9.37
CA SER A 123 -2.58 1.61 8.81
C SER A 123 -2.88 0.47 7.83
N GLY A 124 -1.85 -0.26 7.38
CA GLY A 124 -1.98 -1.27 6.33
C GLY A 124 -2.18 -0.70 4.93
N LEU A 125 -2.10 0.63 4.76
CA LEU A 125 -2.25 1.28 3.46
C LEU A 125 -1.09 0.96 2.51
N ARG A 126 -1.39 1.10 1.23
CA ARG A 126 -0.49 0.94 0.09
C ARG A 126 -0.62 2.20 -0.75
N SER A 127 0.44 3.00 -0.80
CA SER A 127 0.55 4.13 -1.69
C SER A 127 1.35 3.72 -2.91
N ILE A 128 0.85 4.03 -4.11
CA ILE A 128 1.44 3.65 -5.38
C ILE A 128 1.54 4.90 -6.23
N ILE A 129 2.75 5.29 -6.62
CA ILE A 129 2.98 6.31 -7.65
C ILE A 129 3.37 5.62 -8.93
N SER A 130 2.69 5.99 -10.01
CA SER A 130 2.84 5.41 -11.35
C SER A 130 3.20 6.51 -12.33
N LEU A 131 4.43 6.47 -12.86
CA LEU A 131 4.92 7.41 -13.86
C LEU A 131 4.96 6.75 -15.23
N ALA A 132 4.60 7.48 -16.28
CA ALA A 132 4.75 7.00 -17.65
C ALA A 132 5.11 8.11 -18.64
N ARG A 133 5.71 7.73 -19.76
CA ARG A 133 6.02 8.63 -20.87
C ARG A 133 5.84 7.96 -22.22
N LYS A 134 5.71 8.81 -23.23
CA LYS A 134 5.44 8.42 -24.62
C LYS A 134 6.64 7.76 -25.29
N ASN A 135 7.82 8.31 -25.01
CA ASN A 135 9.05 7.97 -25.71
C ASN A 135 10.15 7.59 -24.71
N CYS A 136 11.12 6.81 -25.18
CA CYS A 136 12.30 6.38 -24.42
C CYS A 136 11.98 5.42 -23.27
N SER A 137 12.53 4.21 -23.32
CA SER A 137 12.53 3.29 -22.18
C SER A 137 13.23 3.90 -20.97
N ILE A 138 12.81 3.52 -19.78
CA ILE A 138 13.46 3.93 -18.52
C ILE A 138 14.69 3.04 -18.34
N SER A 139 15.88 3.65 -18.25
CA SER A 139 17.11 2.86 -18.03
C SER A 139 17.25 2.47 -16.55
N PRO A 140 18.00 1.39 -16.22
CA PRO A 140 18.27 1.05 -14.82
C PRO A 140 18.97 2.16 -14.04
N LEU A 141 19.84 2.95 -14.69
CA LEU A 141 20.52 4.08 -14.07
C LEU A 141 19.54 5.22 -13.77
N GLU A 142 18.68 5.57 -14.73
CA GLU A 142 17.62 6.58 -14.54
C GLU A 142 16.66 6.18 -13.41
N LEU A 143 16.24 4.92 -13.39
CA LEU A 143 15.42 4.37 -12.32
C LEU A 143 16.10 4.55 -10.95
N TYR A 144 17.38 4.18 -10.85
CA TYR A 144 18.16 4.33 -9.62
C TYR A 144 18.28 5.80 -9.18
N GLU A 145 18.56 6.71 -10.13
CA GLU A 145 18.70 8.14 -9.87
C GLU A 145 17.40 8.79 -9.37
N HIS A 146 16.24 8.26 -9.78
CA HIS A 146 14.94 8.83 -9.42
C HIS A 146 14.20 8.05 -8.32
N TYR A 147 14.67 6.85 -7.98
CA TYR A 147 14.10 5.96 -6.96
C TYR A 147 13.77 6.68 -5.66
N GLY A 148 14.76 7.33 -5.06
CA GLY A 148 14.60 7.98 -3.75
C GLY A 148 13.54 9.07 -3.73
N TYR A 149 13.41 9.83 -4.83
CA TYR A 149 12.43 10.91 -4.92
C TYR A 149 11.00 10.39 -5.00
N ILE A 150 10.76 9.38 -5.84
CA ILE A 150 9.42 8.82 -6.03
C ILE A 150 9.02 7.97 -4.82
N PHE A 151 9.96 7.25 -4.20
CA PHE A 151 9.70 6.55 -2.95
C PHE A 151 9.32 7.53 -1.83
N TYR A 152 10.06 8.63 -1.68
CA TYR A 152 9.73 9.68 -0.71
C TYR A 152 8.33 10.28 -0.96
N ALA A 153 7.99 10.56 -2.22
CA ALA A 153 6.65 11.04 -2.57
C ALA A 153 5.57 10.01 -2.18
N ALA A 154 5.76 8.71 -2.46
CA ALA A 154 4.80 7.67 -2.07
C ALA A 154 4.60 7.62 -0.54
N CYS A 155 5.67 7.76 0.24
CA CYS A 155 5.58 7.91 1.69
C CYS A 155 4.72 9.11 2.10
N LEU A 156 5.02 10.28 1.53
CA LEU A 156 4.32 11.53 1.85
C LEU A 156 2.83 11.45 1.51
N PHE A 157 2.46 10.94 0.34
CA PHE A 157 1.05 10.79 -0.04
C PHE A 157 0.33 9.83 0.91
N CYS A 158 0.97 8.74 1.31
CA CYS A 158 0.37 7.86 2.32
C CYS A 158 0.12 8.61 3.64
N GLU A 159 1.09 9.39 4.12
CA GLU A 159 0.97 10.17 5.36
C GLU A 159 -0.13 11.25 5.28
N LEU A 160 -0.20 11.96 4.15
CA LEU A 160 -1.25 12.94 3.90
C LEU A 160 -2.64 12.29 3.92
N TYR A 161 -2.76 11.09 3.35
CA TYR A 161 -4.03 10.36 3.30
C TYR A 161 -4.47 9.91 4.70
N VAL A 162 -3.54 9.36 5.49
CA VAL A 162 -3.80 8.98 6.89
C VAL A 162 -4.26 10.19 7.72
N ARG A 163 -3.64 11.35 7.53
CA ARG A 163 -4.04 12.59 8.24
C ARG A 163 -5.42 13.09 7.82
N SER A 164 -5.78 12.96 6.55
CA SER A 164 -7.11 13.35 6.05
C SER A 164 -8.23 12.38 6.44
N THR A 165 -7.89 11.15 6.82
CA THR A 165 -8.86 10.11 7.14
C THR A 165 -8.73 9.67 8.61
N PRO A 166 -9.33 10.41 9.57
CA PRO A 166 -9.15 10.16 11.01
C PRO A 166 -9.62 8.77 11.48
N MET A 167 -10.47 8.09 10.70
CA MET A 167 -10.84 6.70 10.97
C MET A 167 -9.64 5.73 10.80
N LEU A 168 -8.71 6.02 9.89
CA LEU A 168 -7.44 5.28 9.72
C LEU A 168 -6.43 5.56 10.83
N ALA A 169 -6.51 6.71 11.49
CA ALA A 169 -5.72 6.96 12.69
C ALA A 169 -6.24 6.16 13.91
N LYS A 170 -7.52 5.73 13.87
CA LYS A 170 -8.14 4.89 14.91
C LYS A 170 -7.99 3.39 14.68
N THR A 171 -7.55 2.94 13.50
CA THR A 171 -7.11 1.55 13.27
C THR A 171 -5.71 1.28 13.83
N GLY A 172 -5.32 1.99 14.89
CA GLY A 172 -4.19 1.60 15.70
C GLY A 172 -4.42 0.16 16.17
N GLN A 173 -3.43 -0.69 15.90
CA GLN A 173 -3.44 -2.09 16.28
C GLN A 173 -3.98 -2.24 17.71
N PRO A 174 -4.93 -3.17 17.97
CA PRO A 174 -5.44 -3.35 19.30
C PRO A 174 -4.29 -3.63 20.26
N ARG A 175 -4.18 -2.80 21.32
CA ARG A 175 -3.16 -2.99 22.35
C ARG A 175 -3.50 -4.24 23.15
N LEU A 176 -2.77 -5.32 22.85
CA LEU A 176 -2.78 -6.52 23.66
C LEU A 176 -1.98 -6.27 24.94
N SER A 177 -2.51 -6.76 26.05
CA SER A 177 -1.72 -6.89 27.27
C SER A 177 -0.61 -7.93 27.05
N PRO A 178 0.50 -7.87 27.81
CA PRO A 178 1.57 -8.87 27.73
C PRO A 178 1.03 -10.30 27.84
N ARG A 179 0.01 -10.52 28.69
CA ARG A 179 -0.57 -11.83 28.91
C ARG A 179 -1.42 -12.33 27.75
N GLU A 180 -2.21 -11.45 27.14
CA GLU A 180 -2.95 -11.77 25.91
C GLU A 180 -1.98 -12.12 24.78
N LEU A 181 -0.86 -11.41 24.68
CA LEU A 181 0.17 -11.67 23.67
C LEU A 181 0.81 -13.05 23.87
N GLU A 182 1.24 -13.39 25.09
CA GLU A 182 1.80 -14.71 25.42
C GLU A 182 0.84 -15.86 25.08
N VAL A 183 -0.43 -15.73 25.48
CA VAL A 183 -1.48 -16.72 25.19
C VAL A 183 -1.69 -16.87 23.68
N LEU A 184 -1.68 -15.77 22.94
CA LEU A 184 -1.88 -15.77 21.50
C LEU A 184 -0.67 -16.35 20.74
N GLN A 185 0.56 -16.05 21.16
CA GLN A 185 1.79 -16.63 20.59
C GLN A 185 1.83 -18.16 20.76
N LEU A 186 1.46 -18.67 21.94
CA LEU A 186 1.37 -20.11 22.16
C LEU A 186 0.24 -20.73 21.34
N SER A 187 -0.89 -20.03 21.21
CA SER A 187 -1.99 -20.46 20.34
C SER A 187 -1.57 -20.54 18.87
N ALA A 188 -0.76 -19.60 18.39
CA ALA A 188 -0.20 -19.61 17.03
C ALA A 188 0.76 -20.77 16.79
N LYS A 189 1.47 -21.22 17.83
CA LYS A 189 2.29 -22.44 17.83
C LYS A 189 1.46 -23.74 17.93
N GLY A 190 0.13 -23.66 17.83
CA GLY A 190 -0.77 -24.80 17.84
C GLY A 190 -1.11 -25.35 19.23
N LYS A 191 -0.81 -24.61 20.32
CA LYS A 191 -1.09 -25.08 21.67
C LYS A 191 -2.57 -25.00 22.04
N THR A 192 -3.03 -26.01 22.75
CA THR A 192 -4.38 -26.09 23.34
C THR A 192 -4.47 -25.21 24.59
N ALA A 193 -5.70 -24.85 25.01
CA ALA A 193 -5.90 -24.10 26.25
C ALA A 193 -5.30 -24.81 27.47
N TYR A 194 -5.43 -26.15 27.51
CA TYR A 194 -4.78 -27.01 28.49
C TYR A 194 -3.25 -26.86 28.49
N GLU A 195 -2.59 -27.04 27.34
CA GLU A 195 -1.11 -26.90 27.28
C GLU A 195 -0.65 -25.50 27.67
N ILE A 196 -1.34 -24.46 27.20
CA ILE A 196 -1.03 -23.06 27.55
C ILE A 196 -1.18 -22.83 29.05
N SER A 197 -2.24 -23.38 29.66
CA SER A 197 -2.47 -23.29 31.10
C SER A 197 -1.31 -23.88 31.90
N ARG A 198 -0.73 -24.98 31.42
CA ARG A 198 0.43 -25.64 32.05
C ARG A 198 1.72 -24.85 31.86
N ILE A 199 1.93 -24.28 30.68
CA ILE A 199 3.13 -23.49 30.35
C ILE A 199 3.16 -22.18 31.14
N LEU A 200 2.01 -21.51 31.25
CA LEU A 200 1.89 -20.19 31.85
C LEU A 200 1.48 -20.22 33.33
N SER A 201 1.28 -21.39 33.93
CA SER A 201 0.75 -21.56 35.29
C SER A 201 -0.57 -20.82 35.52
N LEU A 202 -1.53 -21.03 34.63
CA LEU A 202 -2.90 -20.47 34.67
C LEU A 202 -3.95 -21.57 34.75
N SER A 203 -5.21 -21.20 34.96
CA SER A 203 -6.34 -22.08 34.66
C SER A 203 -6.71 -22.04 33.18
N GLU A 204 -7.26 -23.12 32.62
CA GLU A 204 -7.81 -23.13 31.24
C GLU A 204 -8.87 -22.04 31.04
N ARG A 205 -9.68 -21.77 32.07
CA ARG A 205 -10.66 -20.68 32.07
C ARG A 205 -9.99 -19.32 31.86
N THR A 206 -8.86 -19.06 32.52
CA THR A 206 -8.10 -17.81 32.38
C THR A 206 -7.48 -17.69 30.99
N VAL A 207 -6.98 -18.79 30.42
CA VAL A 207 -6.48 -18.82 29.04
C VAL A 207 -7.61 -18.47 28.06
N ASN A 208 -8.77 -19.10 28.19
CA ASN A 208 -9.93 -18.83 27.34
C ASN A 208 -10.43 -17.39 27.49
N TYR A 209 -10.38 -16.83 28.71
CA TYR A 209 -10.70 -15.42 28.96
C TYR A 209 -9.77 -14.48 28.17
N HIS A 210 -8.46 -14.72 28.20
CA HIS A 210 -7.53 -13.92 27.40
C HIS A 210 -7.78 -14.08 25.89
N VAL A 211 -8.02 -15.29 25.39
CA VAL A 211 -8.36 -15.52 23.98
C VAL A 211 -9.64 -14.75 23.59
N GLN A 212 -10.66 -14.76 24.43
CA GLN A 212 -11.91 -14.04 24.19
C GLN A 212 -11.68 -12.52 24.11
N ASN A 213 -10.88 -11.96 25.03
CA ASN A 213 -10.52 -10.55 24.97
C ASN A 213 -9.77 -10.21 23.68
N VAL A 214 -8.87 -11.08 23.19
CA VAL A 214 -8.20 -10.87 21.91
C VAL A 214 -9.20 -10.87 20.76
N ILE A 215 -10.11 -11.85 20.72
CA ILE A 215 -11.16 -11.96 19.70
C ILE A 215 -12.00 -10.67 19.64
N GLU A 216 -12.39 -10.15 20.80
CA GLU A 216 -13.16 -8.89 20.91
C GLU A 216 -12.33 -7.69 20.47
N LYS A 217 -11.07 -7.58 20.91
CA LYS A 217 -10.17 -6.48 20.55
C LYS A 217 -9.88 -6.42 19.05
N PHE A 218 -9.79 -7.56 18.38
CA PHE A 218 -9.61 -7.64 16.93
C PHE A 218 -10.92 -7.63 16.14
N ASN A 219 -12.08 -7.66 16.82
CA ASN A 219 -13.40 -7.76 16.20
C ASN A 219 -13.51 -8.93 15.19
N VAL A 220 -13.07 -10.11 15.62
CA VAL A 220 -13.10 -11.36 14.84
C VAL A 220 -14.00 -12.40 15.50
N CYS A 221 -14.24 -13.53 14.83
CA CYS A 221 -15.22 -14.52 15.30
C CYS A 221 -14.62 -15.68 16.09
N ASN A 222 -13.31 -15.94 16.00
CA ASN A 222 -12.70 -17.11 16.65
C ASN A 222 -11.19 -16.95 16.87
N LYS A 223 -10.61 -17.89 17.64
CA LYS A 223 -9.19 -17.92 18.01
C LYS A 223 -8.26 -17.93 16.78
N ILE A 224 -8.61 -18.67 15.73
CA ILE A 224 -7.79 -18.78 14.51
C ILE A 224 -7.77 -17.43 13.78
N SER A 225 -8.94 -16.81 13.60
CA SER A 225 -9.06 -15.47 13.03
C SER A 225 -8.28 -14.43 13.85
N ALA A 226 -8.27 -14.56 15.18
CA ALA A 226 -7.51 -13.68 16.07
C ALA A 226 -5.98 -13.87 15.90
N VAL A 227 -5.51 -15.10 15.79
CA VAL A 227 -4.09 -15.40 15.48
C VAL A 227 -3.69 -14.84 14.12
N ILE A 228 -4.53 -15.05 13.08
CA ILE A 228 -4.27 -14.52 11.72
C ILE A 228 -4.23 -12.99 11.75
N ALA A 229 -5.18 -12.34 12.42
CA ALA A 229 -5.23 -10.89 12.53
C ALA A 229 -4.01 -10.32 13.27
N ALA A 230 -3.58 -10.95 14.36
CA ALA A 230 -2.38 -10.54 15.10
C ALA A 230 -1.08 -10.76 14.32
N SER A 231 -0.97 -11.85 13.54
CA SER A 231 0.17 -12.10 12.67
C SER A 231 0.24 -11.08 11.52
N ARG A 232 -0.89 -10.76 10.90
CA ARG A 232 -0.97 -9.68 9.88
C ARG A 232 -0.62 -8.30 10.45
N ALA A 233 -0.90 -8.09 11.72
CA ALA A 233 -0.52 -6.88 12.44
C ALA A 233 0.94 -6.89 12.94
N GLY A 234 1.70 -7.97 12.74
CA GLY A 234 3.09 -8.07 13.19
C GLY A 234 3.25 -8.13 14.71
N LEU A 235 2.21 -8.53 15.46
CA LEU A 235 2.28 -8.68 16.91
C LEU A 235 2.88 -10.02 17.34
N ILE A 236 2.78 -11.06 16.51
CA ILE A 236 3.22 -12.44 16.79
C ILE A 236 3.84 -13.11 15.57
#